data_AF-A0A7S0U0H5-F1
#
_entry.id   AF-A0A7S0U0H5-F1
#
_cell.length_a   1.000
_cell.length_b   1.000
_cell.length_c   1.000
_cell.angle_alpha   90.00
_cell.angle_beta   90.00
_cell.angle_gamma   90.00
#
_symmetry.space_group_name_H-M   'P 1'
#
loop_
_entity.id
_entity.type
_entity.pdbx_description
1 polymer ?
#
loop_
_entity_poly.entity_id
_entity_poly.type
_entity_poly.pdbx_seq_one_letter_code
_entity_poly.pdbx_strand_id
1 'polypeptide(L)'
;APPAPLGVVGIKIENLPPHRVLKVTELMDSFGTIINEKVQVNDELQTIDGQQVHELPVGDVVKSVAGPAGTTVTLQFSRHKTNEMYAVTCLRHHPISSMASNAASLYVQPGKDYSGYATNLTDTSVSTSHNESVSTEQY
;
A
#
# COMPACT_ATOMS: atom_id res chain seq x y z
N ALA A 1 -31.07 -1.14 -4.25
CA ALA A 1 -29.96 -1.43 -5.18
C ALA A 1 -28.80 -2.00 -4.39
N PRO A 2 -27.99 -2.94 -4.93
CA PRO A 2 -26.77 -3.39 -4.27
C PRO A 2 -25.77 -2.23 -4.10
N PRO A 3 -24.92 -2.26 -3.05
CA PRO A 3 -23.88 -1.25 -2.89
C PRO A 3 -22.90 -1.28 -4.07
N ALA A 4 -22.44 -0.11 -4.49
CA ALA A 4 -21.41 0.00 -5.53
C ALA A 4 -20.12 -0.71 -5.05
N PRO A 5 -19.39 -1.38 -5.96
CA PRO A 5 -18.13 -2.02 -5.58
C PRO A 5 -17.10 -0.99 -5.11
N LEU A 6 -16.22 -1.40 -4.20
CA LEU A 6 -15.13 -0.55 -3.71
C LEU A 6 -14.02 -0.46 -4.77
N GLY A 7 -13.68 0.75 -5.15
CA GLY A 7 -12.53 1.09 -5.99
C GLY A 7 -11.39 1.68 -5.15
N VAL A 8 -10.18 1.51 -5.66
CA VAL A 8 -8.94 2.04 -5.10
C VAL A 8 -8.19 2.83 -6.16
N VAL A 9 -7.12 3.50 -5.76
CA VAL A 9 -6.17 4.09 -6.70
C VAL A 9 -4.82 3.40 -6.58
N GLY A 10 -4.09 3.43 -7.67
CA GLY A 10 -2.80 2.81 -7.85
C GLY A 10 -1.62 3.41 -7.06
N ILE A 11 -1.72 3.56 -5.74
CA ILE A 11 -0.62 4.06 -4.90
C ILE A 11 -0.39 3.22 -3.66
N LYS A 12 0.87 3.12 -3.23
CA LYS A 12 1.28 2.60 -1.93
C LYS A 12 1.88 3.75 -1.13
N ILE A 13 1.40 3.94 0.10
CA ILE A 13 1.89 4.97 1.01
C ILE A 13 2.57 4.37 2.24
N GLU A 14 3.40 5.17 2.89
CA GLU A 14 4.04 4.86 4.16
C GLU A 14 3.02 4.80 5.30
N ASN A 15 3.23 3.87 6.23
CA ASN A 15 2.31 3.64 7.35
C ASN A 15 2.40 4.75 8.42
N LEU A 16 3.56 5.40 8.53
CA LEU A 16 3.80 6.45 9.51
C LEU A 16 3.63 7.84 8.87
N PRO A 17 3.04 8.80 9.60
CA PRO A 17 3.11 10.21 9.28
C PRO A 17 4.55 10.75 9.19
N PRO A 18 4.84 11.70 8.28
CA PRO A 18 3.99 12.12 7.16
C PRO A 18 3.89 11.02 6.10
N HIS A 19 2.70 10.80 5.52
CA HIS A 19 2.48 9.72 4.56
C HIS A 19 3.21 9.96 3.23
N ARG A 20 4.29 9.22 3.02
CA ARG A 20 5.09 9.28 1.79
C ARG A 20 4.66 8.24 0.78
N VAL A 21 4.72 8.60 -0.49
CA VAL A 21 4.50 7.65 -1.59
C VAL A 21 5.67 6.67 -1.66
N LEU A 22 5.40 5.39 -1.43
CA LEU A 22 6.38 4.31 -1.55
C LEU A 22 6.40 3.71 -2.95
N LYS A 23 5.25 3.70 -3.63
CA LYS A 23 5.09 3.12 -4.96
C LYS A 23 3.86 3.71 -5.66
N VAL A 24 3.95 3.85 -6.98
CA VAL A 24 2.80 4.18 -7.84
C VAL A 24 2.65 3.05 -8.86
N THR A 25 1.45 2.48 -8.96
CA THR A 25 1.11 1.37 -9.85
C THR A 25 -0.32 1.52 -10.34
N GLU A 26 -0.53 1.79 -11.63
CA GLU A 26 -1.86 1.89 -12.23
C GLU A 26 -2.65 3.11 -11.73
N LEU A 27 -1.98 4.24 -11.46
CA LEU A 27 -2.66 5.49 -11.20
C LEU A 27 -3.33 5.96 -12.50
N MET A 28 -4.66 6.09 -12.48
CA MET A 28 -5.44 6.46 -13.67
C MET A 28 -6.10 7.82 -13.49
N ASP A 29 -6.19 8.62 -14.56
CA ASP A 29 -7.01 9.83 -14.58
C ASP A 29 -8.51 9.52 -14.75
N SER A 30 -9.35 10.55 -14.78
CA SER A 30 -10.81 10.40 -14.97
C SER A 30 -11.23 9.75 -16.29
N PHE A 31 -10.33 9.65 -17.27
CA PHE A 31 -10.56 9.02 -18.57
C PHE A 31 -10.01 7.59 -18.64
N GLY A 32 -9.40 7.09 -17.55
CA GLY A 32 -8.77 5.77 -17.51
C GLY A 32 -7.36 5.72 -18.09
N THR A 33 -6.74 6.88 -18.36
CA THR A 33 -5.34 6.94 -18.84
C THR A 33 -4.39 6.75 -17.67
N ILE A 34 -3.36 5.91 -17.83
CA ILE A 34 -2.32 5.73 -16.82
C ILE A 34 -1.46 6.99 -16.74
N ILE A 35 -1.32 7.56 -15.54
CA ILE A 35 -0.64 8.82 -15.23
C ILE A 35 0.37 8.65 -14.08
N ASN A 36 1.03 7.49 -13.99
CA ASN A 36 1.96 7.16 -12.92
C ASN A 36 3.08 8.21 -12.74
N GLU A 37 3.50 8.85 -13.83
CA GLU A 37 4.58 9.84 -13.85
C GLU A 37 4.23 11.16 -13.15
N LYS A 38 2.95 11.41 -12.85
CA LYS A 38 2.50 12.61 -12.14
C LYS A 38 2.90 12.61 -10.67
N VAL A 39 3.06 11.44 -10.07
CA VAL A 39 3.41 11.26 -8.66
C VAL A 39 4.75 10.55 -8.55
N GLN A 40 5.69 11.11 -7.80
CA GLN A 40 7.00 10.52 -7.57
C GLN A 40 7.04 9.79 -6.23
N VAL A 41 7.92 8.80 -6.13
CA VAL A 41 8.26 8.18 -4.85
C VAL A 41 8.85 9.24 -3.93
N ASN A 42 8.49 9.16 -2.64
CA ASN A 42 8.76 10.09 -1.55
C ASN A 42 7.93 11.39 -1.56
N ASP A 43 7.08 11.64 -2.55
CA ASP A 43 6.13 12.75 -2.44
C ASP A 43 5.22 12.55 -1.23
N GLU A 44 4.92 13.63 -0.51
CA GLU A 44 4.15 13.58 0.72
C GLU A 44 2.69 13.89 0.45
N LEU A 45 1.79 13.00 0.84
CA LEU A 45 0.34 13.18 0.69
C LEU A 45 -0.16 14.17 1.75
N GLN A 46 -0.74 15.27 1.29
CA GLN A 46 -1.15 16.41 2.12
C GLN A 46 -2.66 16.41 2.35
N THR A 47 -3.44 16.28 1.27
CA THR A 47 -4.90 16.27 1.34
C THR A 47 -5.54 15.22 0.43
N ILE A 48 -6.73 14.77 0.80
CA ILE A 48 -7.63 13.94 0.00
C ILE A 48 -8.97 14.66 -0.07
N ASP A 49 -9.42 15.01 -1.27
CA ASP A 49 -10.66 15.76 -1.51
C ASP A 49 -10.76 17.03 -0.62
N GLY A 50 -9.62 17.68 -0.37
CA GLY A 50 -9.50 18.88 0.47
C GLY A 50 -9.36 18.62 1.98
N GLN A 51 -9.52 17.39 2.45
CA GLN A 51 -9.31 17.02 3.85
C GLN A 51 -7.81 16.77 4.11
N GLN A 52 -7.24 17.41 5.14
CA GLN A 52 -5.87 17.14 5.57
C GLN A 52 -5.70 15.72 6.10
N VAL A 53 -4.61 15.07 5.71
CA VAL A 53 -4.34 13.67 6.08
C VAL A 53 -2.99 13.44 6.72
N HIS A 54 -2.19 14.49 6.92
CA HIS A 54 -0.80 14.37 7.38
C HIS A 54 -0.67 13.71 8.76
N GLU A 55 -1.67 13.86 9.62
CA GLU A 55 -1.71 13.33 10.99
C GLU A 55 -2.62 12.10 11.17
N LEU A 56 -3.28 11.64 10.10
CA LEU A 56 -4.23 10.55 10.22
C LEU A 56 -3.51 9.19 10.33
N PRO A 57 -4.10 8.19 11.02
CA PRO A 57 -3.61 6.82 10.91
C PRO A 57 -3.76 6.31 9.46
N VAL A 58 -2.81 5.50 8.97
CA VAL A 58 -2.84 5.01 7.58
C VAL A 58 -4.16 4.34 7.20
N GLY A 59 -4.82 3.68 8.16
CA GLY A 59 -6.11 3.02 7.92
C GLY A 59 -7.20 4.00 7.51
N ASP A 60 -7.22 5.20 8.07
CA ASP A 60 -8.19 6.23 7.73
C ASP A 60 -7.82 6.96 6.43
N VAL A 61 -6.52 7.09 6.15
CA VAL A 61 -6.04 7.55 4.83
C VAL A 61 -6.48 6.59 3.73
N VAL A 62 -6.27 5.29 3.91
CA VAL A 62 -6.68 4.26 2.94
C VAL A 62 -8.19 4.28 2.72
N LYS A 63 -8.99 4.43 3.79
CA LYS A 63 -10.45 4.56 3.67
C LYS A 63 -10.86 5.82 2.91
N SER A 64 -10.13 6.93 3.08
CA SER A 64 -10.42 8.20 2.41
C SER A 64 -10.05 8.17 0.93
N VAL A 65 -8.96 7.49 0.57
CA VAL A 65 -8.59 7.25 -0.83
C VAL A 65 -9.58 6.30 -1.51
N ALA A 66 -10.00 5.24 -0.80
CA ALA A 66 -10.98 4.29 -1.30
C ALA A 66 -12.37 4.91 -1.41
N GLY A 67 -13.24 4.30 -2.22
CA GLY A 67 -14.59 4.78 -2.45
C GLY A 67 -15.30 3.99 -3.54
N PRO A 68 -16.50 4.38 -3.97
CA PRO A 68 -17.20 3.68 -5.05
C PRO A 68 -16.36 3.63 -6.34
N ALA A 69 -16.21 2.45 -6.95
CA ALA A 69 -15.49 2.31 -8.21
C ALA A 69 -16.14 3.14 -9.32
N GLY A 70 -15.31 3.69 -10.22
CA GLY A 70 -15.74 4.60 -11.27
C GLY A 70 -15.87 6.06 -10.84
N THR A 71 -15.71 6.37 -9.55
CA THR A 71 -15.65 7.76 -9.06
C THR A 71 -14.24 8.30 -9.05
N THR A 72 -14.07 9.61 -8.92
CA THR A 72 -12.76 10.27 -8.83
C THR A 72 -12.43 10.69 -7.41
N VAL A 73 -11.13 10.77 -7.11
CA VAL A 73 -10.56 11.35 -5.88
C VAL A 73 -9.49 12.37 -6.26
N THR A 74 -9.44 13.49 -5.57
CA THR A 74 -8.38 14.49 -5.73
C THR A 74 -7.37 14.34 -4.62
N LEU A 75 -6.12 14.05 -4.98
CA LEU A 75 -5.01 13.89 -4.06
C LEU A 75 -4.07 15.08 -4.21
N GLN A 76 -3.76 15.76 -3.11
CA GLN A 76 -2.78 16.85 -3.10
C GLN A 76 -1.49 16.36 -2.46
N PHE A 77 -0.37 16.61 -3.13
CA PHE A 77 0.95 16.21 -2.69
C PHE A 77 1.87 17.43 -2.52
N SER A 78 2.92 17.26 -1.71
CA SER A 78 4.09 18.12 -1.67
C SER A 78 5.27 17.37 -2.27
N ARG A 79 5.97 17.99 -3.21
CA ARG A 79 7.16 17.40 -3.85
C ARG A 79 8.31 17.33 -2.85
N HIS A 80 8.90 16.15 -2.64
CA HIS A 80 9.89 15.94 -1.58
C HIS A 80 11.09 16.92 -1.60
N LYS A 81 11.55 17.33 -2.79
CA LYS A 81 12.75 18.17 -2.95
C LYS A 81 12.47 19.67 -2.94
N THR A 82 11.32 20.09 -3.44
CA THR A 82 11.01 21.50 -3.70
C THR A 82 9.93 22.05 -2.78
N ASN A 83 9.22 21.19 -2.04
CA ASN A 83 8.00 21.52 -1.33
C ASN A 83 6.92 22.15 -2.21
N GLU A 84 7.00 21.93 -3.52
CA GLU A 84 6.00 22.41 -4.46
C GLU A 84 4.72 21.60 -4.28
N MET A 85 3.61 22.31 -4.08
CA MET A 85 2.29 21.71 -3.91
C MET A 85 1.64 21.49 -5.27
N TYR A 86 1.11 20.30 -5.50
CA TYR A 86 0.36 19.98 -6.72
C TYR A 86 -0.76 18.98 -6.42
N ALA A 87 -1.74 18.91 -7.32
CA ALA A 87 -2.90 18.03 -7.17
C ALA A 87 -3.05 17.09 -8.37
N VAL A 88 -3.57 15.89 -8.11
CA VAL A 88 -3.86 14.87 -9.12
C VAL A 88 -5.26 14.33 -8.88
N THR A 89 -6.12 14.42 -9.90
CA THR A 89 -7.45 13.78 -9.88
C THR A 89 -7.34 12.39 -10.48
N CYS A 90 -7.68 11.38 -9.69
CA CYS A 90 -7.49 9.98 -10.02
C CYS A 90 -8.82 9.23 -10.05
N LEU A 91 -8.97 8.28 -10.97
CA LEU A 91 -10.11 7.36 -11.03
C LEU A 91 -9.93 6.22 -10.02
N ARG A 92 -10.96 5.94 -9.23
CA ARG A 92 -11.04 4.75 -8.38
C ARG A 92 -11.39 3.54 -9.25
N HIS A 93 -10.47 2.61 -9.44
CA HIS A 93 -10.65 1.42 -10.26
C HIS A 93 -10.55 0.14 -9.43
N HIS A 94 -10.92 -0.98 -10.04
CA HIS A 94 -10.71 -2.29 -9.43
C HIS A 94 -9.22 -2.65 -9.47
N PRO A 95 -8.63 -3.21 -8.39
CA PRO A 95 -7.24 -3.65 -8.41
C PRO A 95 -7.03 -4.77 -9.44
N ILE A 96 -6.21 -4.50 -10.45
CA ILE A 96 -5.91 -5.48 -11.52
C ILE A 96 -5.04 -6.62 -10.97
N SER A 97 -4.23 -6.35 -9.94
CA SER A 97 -3.31 -7.33 -9.33
C SER A 97 -4.00 -8.56 -8.74
N SER A 98 -5.32 -8.52 -8.47
CA SER A 98 -6.09 -9.70 -8.06
C SER A 98 -6.16 -10.81 -9.12
N MET A 99 -5.93 -10.50 -10.40
CA MET A 99 -5.97 -11.50 -11.47
C MET A 99 -4.64 -12.24 -11.69
N ALA A 100 -3.51 -11.61 -11.36
CA ALA A 100 -2.19 -12.23 -11.56
C ALA A 100 -1.90 -13.39 -10.58
N SER A 101 -2.50 -13.36 -9.37
CA SER A 101 -2.35 -14.46 -8.40
C SER A 101 -3.04 -15.76 -8.83
N ASN A 102 -4.05 -15.71 -9.71
CA ASN A 102 -4.71 -16.91 -10.24
C ASN A 102 -4.09 -17.42 -11.54
N ALA A 103 -3.37 -16.58 -12.30
CA ALA A 103 -2.67 -17.05 -13.50
C ALA A 103 -1.52 -18.02 -13.16
N ALA A 104 -0.88 -17.89 -11.99
CA ALA A 104 0.12 -18.86 -11.52
C ALA A 104 -0.48 -20.24 -11.16
N SER A 105 -1.79 -20.33 -10.89
CA SER A 105 -2.48 -21.61 -10.62
C SER A 105 -3.11 -22.24 -11.88
N LEU A 106 -3.18 -21.51 -13.00
CA LEU A 106 -3.68 -22.01 -14.29
C LEU A 106 -2.56 -22.56 -15.19
N TYR A 107 -1.30 -22.41 -14.79
CA TYR A 107 -0.16 -23.14 -15.36
C TYR A 107 0.27 -24.30 -14.45
N VAL A 108 -0.66 -25.18 -14.08
CA VAL A 108 -0.26 -26.56 -13.76
C VAL A 108 0.11 -27.19 -15.10
N GLN A 109 1.40 -27.31 -15.38
CA GLN A 109 1.86 -28.13 -16.51
C GLN A 109 1.40 -29.57 -16.25
N PRO A 110 0.56 -30.17 -17.11
CA PRO A 110 0.34 -31.60 -17.03
C PRO A 110 1.64 -32.31 -17.41
N GLY A 111 2.26 -33.01 -16.45
CA GLY A 111 3.28 -34.03 -16.77
C GLY A 111 4.73 -33.75 -16.39
N LYS A 112 4.99 -33.07 -15.26
CA LYS A 112 6.30 -33.24 -14.60
C LYS A 112 6.11 -33.81 -13.20
N ASP A 113 6.44 -35.09 -13.08
CA ASP A 113 6.60 -35.79 -11.80
C ASP A 113 7.65 -35.07 -10.96
N TYR A 114 7.20 -34.25 -10.02
CA TYR A 114 8.04 -33.72 -8.95
C TYR A 114 7.96 -34.63 -7.72
N SER A 115 8.40 -35.89 -7.89
CA SER A 115 8.70 -36.79 -6.76
C SER A 115 10.11 -36.48 -6.24
N GLY A 116 10.29 -35.35 -5.57
CA GLY A 116 11.64 -34.99 -5.12
C GLY A 116 11.82 -33.62 -4.51
N TYR A 117 10.99 -33.25 -3.53
CA TYR A 117 11.43 -32.26 -2.54
C TYR A 117 11.22 -32.82 -1.15
N ALA A 118 12.32 -33.31 -0.59
CA ALA A 118 12.45 -33.68 0.80
C ALA A 118 12.19 -32.44 1.68
N THR A 119 11.28 -32.59 2.62
CA THR A 119 11.03 -31.65 3.70
C THR A 119 12.22 -31.65 4.65
N ASN A 120 13.01 -30.57 4.66
CA ASN A 120 13.90 -30.27 5.78
C ASN A 120 13.25 -29.19 6.63
N LEU A 121 12.38 -29.64 7.54
CA LEU A 121 11.99 -28.91 8.74
C LEU A 121 13.12 -29.08 9.75
N THR A 122 14.14 -28.20 9.69
CA THR A 122 15.06 -28.03 10.82
C THR A 122 14.49 -26.96 11.74
N ASP A 123 13.80 -27.48 12.75
CA ASP A 123 13.52 -26.87 14.04
C ASP A 123 14.74 -26.06 14.53
N THR A 124 14.62 -24.73 14.51
CA THR A 124 15.61 -23.84 15.14
C THR A 124 15.02 -23.36 16.45
N SER A 125 15.27 -24.17 17.47
CA SER A 125 15.21 -23.77 18.87
C SER A 125 16.32 -22.75 19.14
N VAL A 126 15.95 -21.53 19.53
CA VAL A 126 16.85 -20.63 20.27
C VAL A 126 16.14 -20.25 21.55
N SER A 127 16.63 -20.84 22.63
CA SER A 127 16.35 -20.51 24.01
C SER A 127 17.50 -19.65 24.56
N THR A 128 17.31 -19.11 25.77
CA THR A 128 18.28 -18.43 26.66
C THR A 128 18.55 -16.94 26.31
N SER A 129 18.56 -15.97 27.24
CA SER A 129 18.81 -16.04 28.69
C SER A 129 18.30 -14.78 29.43
N HIS A 130 18.04 -14.99 30.72
CA HIS A 130 18.07 -14.07 31.85
C HIS A 130 18.76 -12.70 31.65
N ASN A 131 18.14 -11.65 32.20
CA ASN A 131 18.91 -10.68 32.97
C ASN A 131 18.13 -10.28 34.24
N GLU A 132 18.76 -10.54 35.38
CA GLU A 132 18.24 -10.38 36.73
C GLU A 132 19.13 -9.36 37.45
N SER A 133 18.54 -8.55 38.34
CA SER A 133 19.19 -7.70 39.36
C SER A 133 19.74 -6.35 38.83
N VAL A 134 19.67 -5.21 39.53
CA VAL A 134 19.99 -4.96 40.95
C VAL A 134 19.26 -3.72 41.50
N SER A 135 18.84 -3.81 42.76
CA SER A 135 18.27 -2.77 43.63
C SER A 135 19.28 -1.71 44.12
N THR A 136 18.77 -0.71 44.86
CA THR A 136 19.47 0.16 45.87
C THR A 136 20.26 1.37 45.27
N GLU A 137 20.26 2.61 45.78
CA GLU A 137 20.14 3.17 47.13
C GLU A 137 19.53 4.59 47.15
N GLN A 138 19.18 4.98 48.39
CA GLN A 138 18.77 6.27 48.93
C GLN A 138 19.61 7.49 48.47
N TYR A 139 18.99 8.67 48.46
CA TYR A 139 19.31 9.78 49.39
C TYR A 139 18.12 10.74 49.51
#